data_AF-A0A1Z1W6Y1-F1
#
_entry.id   AF-A0A1Z1W6Y1-F1
#
_cell.length_a   1.000
_cell.length_b   1.000
_cell.length_c   1.000
_cell.angle_alpha   90.00
_cell.angle_beta   90.00
_cell.angle_gamma   90.00
#
_symmetry.space_group_name_H-M   'P 1'
#
loop_
_entity.id
_entity.type
_entity.pdbx_description
1 polymer ?
#
loop_
_entity_poly.entity_id
_entity_poly.type
_entity_poly.pdbx_seq_one_letter_code
_entity_poly.pdbx_strand_id
1 'polypeptide(L)'
;MLVGHSGSGKTTLVEALALTAGAVNRAGRVEDGTSVSDYDDIEHRQQRSVQLSLVPVEWGGYKINILDTPGYADFVGELRAGLRAADAALFVVSAAEGAEGITGATRMVWEECDAVGMPRAIVVTHLEAARADFTDITRCCAEAFGADDPDAVLPLYLPLHGEQGPDGHAPVTGLVGLLSQRIFDYASGERKESEPGADQLPVIEEARNKLIEGIIAESEDESLMDRYLGGEDIDYETLVQDLERAVARGIFHPVLAAAPAAEGARQGIGTVELLELITGGFPTPLEHPAPAVTTPAGKPRPPLTCDPEGPLAAEVVKTASDPYVGRISLVRVFSGTLRPDETVHVSGHGLADRGHEDHDVDERVGALSSPFGKQQRTLSQAIAGDLACVAKLGRAETGDTLSAKDDPLLMEPWDMPDPLLPLAIEAHSKPDEDKLSQGLARLVAEDPTMRLEQNQDTHQVVLWCLGEAHADVALERLRHRYGVQVDLVPHKVSLRETFGAGPPGVAGT
;
A
#
# COMPACT_ATOMS: atom_id res chain seq x y z
N MET A 1 4.88 -1.52 0.13
CA MET A 1 3.70 -0.73 0.52
C MET A 1 3.57 -0.72 2.03
N LEU A 2 3.22 0.40 2.66
CA LEU A 2 2.93 0.46 4.09
C LEU A 2 1.42 0.33 4.32
N VAL A 3 1.03 -0.56 5.23
CA VAL A 3 -0.36 -0.90 5.57
C VAL A 3 -0.53 -0.82 7.08
N GLY A 4 -1.68 -0.40 7.56
CA GLY A 4 -1.94 -0.34 9.01
C GLY A 4 -3.01 0.68 9.35
N HIS A 5 -3.53 0.62 10.57
CA HIS A 5 -4.59 1.52 11.03
C HIS A 5 -4.18 2.99 10.95
N SER A 6 -5.14 3.91 10.92
CA SER A 6 -4.85 5.34 11.05
C SER A 6 -4.11 5.61 12.36
N GLY A 7 -3.11 6.49 12.35
CA GLY A 7 -2.33 6.79 13.55
C GLY A 7 -1.23 5.77 13.88
N SER A 8 -1.12 4.64 13.16
CA SER A 8 -0.03 3.66 13.36
C SER A 8 1.39 4.19 13.01
N GLY A 9 1.51 5.37 12.41
CA GLY A 9 2.81 5.98 12.08
C GLY A 9 3.35 5.65 10.68
N LYS A 10 2.51 5.16 9.74
CA LYS A 10 2.90 4.87 8.35
C LYS A 10 3.62 6.04 7.67
N THR A 11 2.97 7.20 7.59
CA THR A 11 3.52 8.40 6.95
C THR A 11 4.81 8.85 7.62
N THR A 12 4.85 8.83 8.96
CA THR A 12 6.07 9.13 9.73
C THR A 12 7.20 8.15 9.41
N LEU A 13 6.90 6.87 9.21
CA LEU A 13 7.88 5.87 8.81
C LEU A 13 8.40 6.12 7.38
N VAL A 14 7.54 6.53 6.44
CA VAL A 14 7.97 6.94 5.09
C VAL A 14 8.97 8.09 5.16
N GLU A 15 8.67 9.12 5.96
CA GLU A 15 9.59 10.26 6.17
C GLU A 15 10.92 9.82 6.80
N ALA A 16 10.88 8.90 7.76
CA ALA A 16 12.08 8.38 8.43
C ALA A 16 12.97 7.57 7.47
N LEU A 17 12.37 6.72 6.64
CA LEU A 17 13.06 5.95 5.61
C LEU A 17 13.65 6.88 4.53
N ALA A 18 12.89 7.89 4.08
CA ALA A 18 13.36 8.88 3.12
C ALA A 18 14.54 9.70 3.66
N LEU A 19 14.54 10.08 4.94
CA LEU A 19 15.66 10.75 5.59
C LEU A 19 16.88 9.84 5.68
N THR A 20 16.67 8.58 6.07
CA THR A 20 17.75 7.60 6.24
C THR A 20 18.42 7.25 4.93
N ALA A 21 17.64 7.12 3.85
CA ALA A 21 18.13 6.96 2.49
C ALA A 21 18.78 8.24 1.91
N GLY A 22 18.69 9.38 2.62
CA GLY A 22 19.24 10.66 2.17
C GLY A 22 18.43 11.35 1.07
N ALA A 23 17.20 10.89 0.81
CA ALA A 23 16.29 11.49 -0.17
C ALA A 23 15.77 12.86 0.28
N VAL A 24 15.72 13.11 1.59
CA VAL A 24 15.43 14.40 2.20
C VAL A 24 16.53 14.79 3.21
N ASN A 25 16.69 16.10 3.45
CA ASN A 25 17.64 16.59 4.47
C ASN A 25 17.02 16.61 5.88
N ARG A 26 15.70 16.57 5.98
CA ARG A 26 14.93 16.57 7.23
C ARG A 26 13.63 15.81 6.98
N ALA A 27 13.28 14.90 7.88
CA ALA A 27 11.98 14.24 7.86
C ALA A 27 10.86 15.26 8.10
N GLY A 28 9.82 15.22 7.26
CA GLY A 28 8.61 16.00 7.48
C GLY A 28 7.80 15.49 8.67
N ARG A 29 6.83 16.29 9.09
CA ARG A 29 5.85 15.95 10.12
C ARG A 29 4.44 16.18 9.59
N VAL A 30 3.55 15.24 9.92
CA VAL A 30 2.14 15.28 9.52
C VAL A 30 1.47 16.50 10.17
N GLU A 31 1.74 16.72 11.47
CA GLU A 31 1.23 17.83 12.28
C GLU A 31 1.57 19.20 11.70
N ASP A 32 2.74 19.29 11.07
CA ASP A 32 3.26 20.52 10.48
C ASP A 32 2.85 20.68 9.00
N GLY A 33 2.24 19.66 8.38
CA GLY A 33 1.92 19.63 6.95
C GLY A 33 3.17 19.72 6.06
N THR A 34 4.25 19.05 6.49
CA THR A 34 5.57 19.12 5.83
C THR A 34 6.05 17.76 5.30
N SER A 35 5.24 16.71 5.44
CA SER A 35 5.52 15.41 4.84
C SER A 35 5.62 15.47 3.33
N VAL A 36 6.53 14.67 2.78
CA VAL A 36 6.63 14.39 1.35
C VAL A 36 5.47 13.51 0.89
N SER A 37 5.04 12.56 1.71
CA SER A 37 3.97 11.60 1.35
C SER A 37 2.58 12.24 1.31
N ASP A 38 2.12 12.83 2.41
CA ASP A 38 0.85 13.57 2.50
C ASP A 38 1.09 15.02 2.04
N TYR A 39 0.86 15.31 0.76
CA TYR A 39 1.09 16.63 0.17
C TYR A 39 -0.18 17.34 -0.32
N ASP A 40 -1.33 16.66 -0.35
CA ASP A 40 -2.59 17.27 -0.76
C ASP A 40 -3.19 18.11 0.38
N ASP A 41 -3.87 19.20 0.00
CA ASP A 41 -4.44 20.14 0.96
C ASP A 41 -5.57 19.52 1.81
N ILE A 42 -6.20 18.44 1.35
CA ILE A 42 -7.16 17.67 2.15
C ILE A 42 -6.43 16.92 3.27
N GLU A 43 -5.29 16.28 2.96
CA GLU A 43 -4.51 15.51 3.93
C GLU A 43 -3.93 16.41 5.01
N HIS A 44 -3.42 17.59 4.63
CA HIS A 44 -2.97 18.59 5.59
C HIS A 44 -4.08 19.07 6.53
N ARG A 45 -5.33 19.21 6.04
CA ARG A 45 -6.44 19.70 6.86
C ARG A 45 -7.03 18.61 7.76
N GLN A 46 -7.12 17.39 7.25
CA GLN A 46 -7.65 16.26 7.99
C GLN A 46 -6.59 15.54 8.83
N GLN A 47 -5.31 15.86 8.65
CA GLN A 47 -4.18 15.28 9.37
C GLN A 47 -4.14 13.75 9.27
N ARG A 48 -4.47 13.26 8.07
CA ARG A 48 -4.49 11.84 7.70
C ARG A 48 -4.32 11.68 6.19
N SER A 49 -3.64 10.63 5.77
CA SER A 49 -3.61 10.22 4.36
C SER A 49 -5.01 9.81 3.89
N VAL A 50 -5.42 10.32 2.73
CA VAL A 50 -6.70 9.96 2.08
C VAL A 50 -6.48 9.37 0.69
N GLN A 51 -5.23 9.30 0.24
CA GLN A 51 -4.87 8.78 -1.06
C GLN A 51 -3.53 8.03 -1.01
N LEU A 52 -3.30 7.10 -1.93
CA LEU A 52 -2.02 6.45 -2.16
C LEU A 52 -0.96 7.47 -2.60
N SER A 53 0.20 7.46 -1.95
CA SER A 53 1.37 8.27 -2.31
C SER A 53 2.57 7.38 -2.64
N LEU A 54 3.43 7.84 -3.54
CA LEU A 54 4.66 7.16 -3.95
C LEU A 54 5.88 8.03 -3.62
N VAL A 55 6.78 7.50 -2.79
CA VAL A 55 8.05 8.13 -2.41
C VAL A 55 9.22 7.21 -2.83
N PRO A 56 9.85 7.48 -3.98
CA PRO A 56 11.01 6.72 -4.44
C PRO A 56 12.28 7.17 -3.69
N VAL A 57 13.06 6.19 -3.22
CA VAL A 57 14.36 6.39 -2.56
C VAL A 57 15.41 5.45 -3.15
N GLU A 58 16.69 5.78 -2.97
CA GLU A 58 17.81 4.93 -3.39
C GLU A 58 18.56 4.41 -2.17
N TRP A 59 18.81 3.11 -2.11
CA TRP A 59 19.57 2.48 -1.02
C TRP A 59 20.35 1.28 -1.54
N GLY A 60 21.65 1.19 -1.21
CA GLY A 60 22.46 0.02 -1.57
C GLY A 60 22.56 -0.27 -3.07
N GLY A 61 22.32 0.72 -3.95
CA GLY A 61 22.26 0.52 -5.41
C GLY A 61 20.88 0.11 -5.94
N TYR A 62 19.89 -0.07 -5.06
CA TYR A 62 18.50 -0.36 -5.40
C TYR A 62 17.65 0.91 -5.40
N LYS A 63 16.67 0.96 -6.30
CA LYS A 63 15.56 1.92 -6.24
C LYS A 63 14.41 1.28 -5.47
N ILE A 64 13.99 1.90 -4.37
CA ILE A 64 12.88 1.44 -3.54
C ILE A 64 11.71 2.40 -3.74
N ASN A 65 10.58 1.86 -4.20
CA ASN A 65 9.33 2.61 -4.37
C ASN A 65 8.46 2.44 -3.12
N ILE A 66 8.53 3.40 -2.19
CA ILE A 66 7.74 3.35 -0.96
C ILE A 66 6.33 3.86 -1.26
N LEU A 67 5.35 2.98 -1.10
CA LEU A 67 3.93 3.29 -1.27
C LEU A 67 3.29 3.52 0.10
N ASP A 68 2.84 4.74 0.38
CA ASP A 68 2.10 5.10 1.60
C ASP A 68 0.60 5.04 1.33
N THR A 69 -0.15 4.36 2.18
CA THR A 69 -1.58 4.13 1.95
C THR A 69 -2.44 4.65 3.09
N PRO A 70 -3.69 5.07 2.81
CA PRO A 70 -4.62 5.48 3.85
C PRO A 70 -4.90 4.37 4.86
N GLY A 71 -4.98 4.73 6.14
CA GLY A 71 -5.28 3.78 7.22
C GLY A 71 -6.76 3.59 7.55
N TYR A 72 -7.66 4.30 6.85
CA TYR A 72 -9.11 4.21 7.04
C TYR A 72 -9.72 3.22 6.05
N ALA A 73 -10.63 2.37 6.54
CA ALA A 73 -11.29 1.34 5.72
C ALA A 73 -12.07 1.91 4.53
N ASP A 74 -12.61 3.13 4.67
CA ASP A 74 -13.37 3.83 3.64
C ASP A 74 -12.55 4.11 2.36
N PHE A 75 -11.21 4.05 2.43
CA PHE A 75 -10.29 4.27 1.30
C PHE A 75 -9.66 2.97 0.79
N VAL A 76 -10.34 1.83 0.92
CA VAL A 76 -9.85 0.53 0.45
C VAL A 76 -9.52 0.49 -1.06
N GLY A 77 -10.13 1.36 -1.88
CA GLY A 77 -9.73 1.52 -3.29
C GLY A 77 -8.26 1.95 -3.46
N GLU A 78 -7.81 2.92 -2.67
CA GLU A 78 -6.43 3.41 -2.66
C GLU A 78 -5.47 2.36 -2.10
N LEU A 79 -5.93 1.57 -1.13
CA LEU A 79 -5.18 0.44 -0.59
C LEU A 79 -4.98 -0.66 -1.65
N ARG A 80 -6.03 -1.07 -2.36
CA ARG A 80 -5.94 -2.12 -3.42
C ARG A 80 -5.09 -1.66 -4.60
N ALA A 81 -5.17 -0.38 -4.97
CA ALA A 81 -4.22 0.23 -5.91
C ALA A 81 -2.77 0.09 -5.43
N GLY A 82 -2.52 0.30 -4.14
CA GLY A 82 -1.22 0.10 -3.51
C GLY A 82 -0.76 -1.36 -3.57
N LEU A 83 -1.64 -2.32 -3.29
CA LEU A 83 -1.34 -3.76 -3.38
C LEU A 83 -0.96 -4.16 -4.80
N ARG A 84 -1.68 -3.65 -5.80
CA ARG A 84 -1.35 -3.91 -7.20
C ARG A 84 -0.02 -3.31 -7.63
N ALA A 85 0.33 -2.16 -7.07
CA ALA A 85 1.56 -1.44 -7.40
C ALA A 85 2.81 -2.01 -6.70
N ALA A 86 2.64 -2.79 -5.62
CA ALA A 86 3.71 -3.22 -4.76
C ALA A 86 4.14 -4.68 -5.01
N ASP A 87 5.39 -4.98 -4.66
CA ASP A 87 5.92 -6.35 -4.65
C ASP A 87 6.00 -6.93 -3.21
N ALA A 88 5.76 -6.09 -2.20
CA ALA A 88 5.77 -6.47 -0.78
C ALA A 88 4.99 -5.46 0.11
N ALA A 89 4.52 -5.93 1.27
CA ALA A 89 3.80 -5.13 2.25
C ALA A 89 4.50 -5.08 3.63
N LEU A 90 4.54 -3.89 4.23
CA LEU A 90 4.97 -3.61 5.59
C LEU A 90 3.74 -3.26 6.43
N PHE A 91 3.36 -4.13 7.34
CA PHE A 91 2.26 -3.91 8.28
C PHE A 91 2.76 -3.13 9.48
N VAL A 92 2.37 -1.86 9.56
CA VAL A 92 2.76 -0.93 10.62
C VAL A 92 1.76 -1.03 11.77
N VAL A 93 2.27 -1.40 12.95
CA VAL A 93 1.47 -1.59 14.17
C VAL A 93 2.08 -0.76 15.29
N SER A 94 1.24 -0.01 16.00
CA SER A 94 1.67 0.85 17.11
C SER A 94 1.79 0.04 18.40
N ALA A 95 2.98 -0.02 19.00
CA ALA A 95 3.17 -0.60 20.32
C ALA A 95 2.40 0.15 21.42
N ALA A 96 2.14 1.44 21.22
CA ALA A 96 1.37 2.26 22.16
C ALA A 96 -0.12 1.89 22.20
N GLU A 97 -0.67 1.36 21.10
CA GLU A 97 -2.05 0.91 20.99
C GLU A 97 -2.23 -0.55 21.42
N GLY A 98 -1.14 -1.32 21.48
CA GLY A 98 -1.18 -2.73 21.83
C GLY A 98 -2.08 -3.53 20.88
N ALA A 99 -2.73 -4.57 21.41
CA ALA A 99 -3.63 -5.43 20.64
C ALA A 99 -4.81 -4.67 19.99
N GLU A 100 -5.25 -3.55 20.57
CA GLU A 100 -6.36 -2.75 20.04
C GLU A 100 -6.01 -2.07 18.70
N GLY A 101 -4.72 -1.81 18.46
CA GLY A 101 -4.21 -1.26 17.19
C GLY A 101 -4.26 -2.27 16.03
N ILE A 102 -4.38 -3.57 16.32
CA ILE A 102 -4.57 -4.63 15.32
C ILE A 102 -6.07 -4.73 14.98
N THR A 103 -6.55 -3.71 14.29
CA THR A 103 -7.97 -3.56 13.95
C THR A 103 -8.48 -4.64 12.99
N GLY A 104 -9.79 -4.85 12.95
CA GLY A 104 -10.43 -5.73 11.96
C GLY A 104 -10.12 -5.33 10.51
N ALA A 105 -9.98 -4.02 10.24
CA ALA A 105 -9.53 -3.54 8.93
C ALA A 105 -8.12 -4.03 8.60
N THR A 106 -7.17 -3.89 9.53
CA THR A 106 -5.79 -4.41 9.34
C THR A 106 -5.78 -5.91 9.04
N ARG A 107 -6.62 -6.70 9.73
CA ARG A 107 -6.74 -8.15 9.48
C ARG A 107 -7.34 -8.49 8.12
N MET A 108 -8.38 -7.76 7.69
CA MET A 108 -8.94 -7.95 6.34
C MET A 108 -7.89 -7.67 5.26
N VAL A 109 -7.05 -6.64 5.43
CA VAL A 109 -5.94 -6.40 4.47
C VAL A 109 -4.88 -7.49 4.54
N TRP A 110 -4.60 -8.03 5.73
CA TRP A 110 -3.68 -9.16 5.87
C TRP A 110 -4.17 -10.38 5.08
N GLU A 111 -5.47 -10.69 5.15
CA GLU A 111 -6.11 -11.75 4.38
C GLU A 111 -6.13 -11.45 2.87
N GLU A 112 -6.35 -10.19 2.46
CA GLU A 112 -6.26 -9.79 1.05
C GLU A 112 -4.84 -9.98 0.49
N CYS A 113 -3.81 -9.63 1.26
CA CYS A 113 -2.41 -9.91 0.91
C CYS A 113 -2.15 -11.41 0.79
N ASP A 114 -2.70 -12.22 1.71
CA ASP A 114 -2.58 -13.68 1.69
C ASP A 114 -3.16 -14.30 0.42
N ALA A 115 -4.36 -13.87 0.04
CA ALA A 115 -5.07 -14.36 -1.14
C ALA A 115 -4.32 -14.15 -2.46
N VAL A 116 -3.43 -13.16 -2.51
CA VAL A 116 -2.58 -12.86 -3.69
C VAL A 116 -1.12 -13.27 -3.51
N GLY A 117 -0.78 -13.93 -2.40
CA GLY A 117 0.59 -14.36 -2.10
C GLY A 117 1.58 -13.21 -1.89
N MET A 118 1.10 -12.05 -1.41
CA MET A 118 1.94 -10.87 -1.18
C MET A 118 2.95 -11.13 -0.04
N PRO A 119 4.26 -10.95 -0.28
CA PRO A 119 5.29 -10.97 0.76
C PRO A 119 5.03 -9.91 1.83
N ARG A 120 5.20 -10.25 3.11
CA ARG A 120 4.79 -9.42 4.24
C ARG A 120 5.80 -9.39 5.38
N ALA A 121 5.99 -8.21 5.98
CA ALA A 121 6.69 -8.04 7.25
C ALA A 121 5.91 -7.09 8.16
N ILE A 122 6.24 -7.08 9.46
CA ILE A 122 5.58 -6.25 10.47
C ILE A 122 6.58 -5.24 11.02
N VAL A 123 6.14 -3.98 11.10
CA VAL A 123 6.91 -2.87 11.67
C VAL A 123 6.20 -2.35 12.90
N VAL A 124 6.84 -2.48 14.06
CA VAL A 124 6.35 -1.99 15.34
C VAL A 124 6.87 -0.57 15.58
N THR A 125 5.94 0.37 15.72
CA THR A 125 6.21 1.80 15.94
C THR A 125 5.83 2.24 17.36
N HIS A 126 6.13 3.50 17.71
CA HIS A 126 5.77 4.14 18.98
C HIS A 126 6.31 3.44 20.23
N LEU A 127 7.52 2.89 20.15
CA LEU A 127 8.20 2.23 21.27
C LEU A 127 8.67 3.20 22.37
N GLU A 128 8.69 4.50 22.07
CA GLU A 128 8.93 5.58 23.03
C GLU A 128 7.75 5.84 23.97
N ALA A 129 6.57 5.28 23.69
CA ALA A 129 5.41 5.45 24.54
C ALA A 129 5.58 4.67 25.86
N ALA A 130 5.18 5.27 26.98
CA ALA A 130 5.36 4.68 28.32
C ALA A 130 4.70 3.29 28.51
N ARG A 131 3.68 2.95 27.70
CA ARG A 131 2.98 1.66 27.72
C ARG A 131 3.41 0.70 26.61
N ALA A 132 4.38 1.09 25.79
CA ALA A 132 4.84 0.26 24.69
C ALA A 132 5.57 -0.98 25.21
N ASP A 133 5.16 -2.14 24.73
CA ASP A 133 5.82 -3.41 24.98
C ASP A 133 5.99 -4.16 23.66
N PHE A 134 7.22 -4.23 23.18
CA PHE A 134 7.55 -4.90 21.92
C PHE A 134 7.26 -6.40 21.95
N THR A 135 7.47 -7.04 23.11
CA THR A 135 7.27 -8.50 23.24
C THR A 135 5.78 -8.81 23.21
N ASP A 136 4.99 -8.02 23.93
CA ASP A 136 3.54 -8.20 23.96
C ASP A 136 2.88 -7.94 22.61
N ILE A 137 3.25 -6.85 21.91
CA ILE A 137 2.68 -6.56 20.58
C ILE A 137 3.13 -7.58 19.53
N THR A 138 4.36 -8.09 19.61
CA THR A 138 4.84 -9.18 18.74
C THR A 138 4.02 -10.46 18.95
N ARG A 139 3.75 -10.83 20.21
CA ARG A 139 2.85 -11.94 20.54
C ARG A 139 1.44 -11.71 19.99
N CYS A 140 0.89 -10.50 20.15
CA CYS A 140 -0.43 -10.17 19.60
C CYS A 140 -0.46 -10.25 18.06
N CYS A 141 0.63 -9.86 17.39
CA CYS A 141 0.78 -10.02 15.95
C CYS A 141 0.83 -11.50 15.56
N ALA A 142 1.60 -12.33 16.26
CA ALA A 142 1.64 -13.77 16.03
C ALA A 142 0.26 -14.43 16.19
N GLU A 143 -0.50 -14.07 17.23
CA GLU A 143 -1.87 -14.55 17.43
C GLU A 143 -2.85 -14.06 16.35
N ALA A 144 -2.64 -12.87 15.80
CA ALA A 144 -3.52 -12.28 14.79
C ALA A 144 -3.20 -12.73 13.36
N PHE A 145 -1.92 -13.02 13.08
CA PHE A 145 -1.40 -13.13 11.72
C PHE A 145 -0.67 -14.45 11.43
N GLY A 146 -0.23 -15.18 12.46
CA GLY A 146 0.47 -16.45 12.30
C GLY A 146 -0.41 -17.63 11.87
N ALA A 147 -1.69 -17.39 11.56
CA ALA A 147 -2.63 -18.44 11.18
C ALA A 147 -2.61 -19.64 12.16
N ASP A 148 -2.25 -20.84 11.69
CA ASP A 148 -2.12 -22.05 12.50
C ASP A 148 -0.73 -22.23 13.14
N ASP A 149 0.26 -21.40 12.77
CA ASP A 149 1.63 -21.43 13.28
C ASP A 149 2.09 -20.06 13.84
N PRO A 150 2.06 -19.84 15.16
CA PRO A 150 2.53 -18.59 15.75
C PRO A 150 4.04 -18.33 15.54
N ASP A 151 4.83 -19.34 15.17
CA ASP A 151 6.26 -19.20 14.89
C ASP A 151 6.54 -18.72 13.45
N ALA A 152 5.50 -18.56 12.63
CA ALA A 152 5.55 -17.82 11.36
C ALA A 152 5.79 -16.31 11.55
N VAL A 153 5.53 -15.75 12.74
CA VAL A 153 5.67 -14.32 13.03
C VAL A 153 6.70 -14.13 14.14
N LEU A 154 7.95 -13.84 13.76
CA LEU A 154 9.07 -13.73 14.71
C LEU A 154 9.88 -12.45 14.52
N PRO A 155 10.45 -11.89 15.60
CA PRO A 155 11.31 -10.71 15.49
C PRO A 155 12.63 -11.05 14.81
N LEU A 156 13.07 -10.23 13.86
CA LEU A 156 14.45 -10.27 13.34
C LEU A 156 15.42 -9.55 14.27
N TYR A 157 14.90 -8.56 15.00
CA TYR A 157 15.64 -7.72 15.91
C TYR A 157 14.89 -7.58 17.22
N LEU A 158 15.62 -7.62 18.33
CA LEU A 158 15.08 -7.27 19.64
C LEU A 158 15.43 -5.82 19.98
N PRO A 159 14.54 -5.07 20.66
CA PRO A 159 14.87 -3.73 21.14
C PRO A 159 16.02 -3.75 22.15
N LEU A 160 17.01 -2.87 21.93
CA LEU A 160 18.02 -2.58 22.94
C LEU A 160 17.49 -1.45 23.83
N HIS A 161 17.31 -1.75 25.11
CA HIS A 161 16.87 -0.77 26.10
C HIS A 161 18.06 -0.06 26.76
N GLY A 162 17.94 1.25 26.91
CA GLY A 162 18.87 2.08 27.68
C GLY A 162 18.62 2.02 29.18
N GLU A 163 19.21 2.96 29.92
CA GLU A 163 19.01 3.05 31.37
C GLU A 163 17.56 3.39 31.73
N GLN A 164 17.05 2.74 32.78
CA GLN A 164 15.70 2.98 33.27
C GLN A 164 15.57 4.40 33.84
N GLY A 165 14.60 5.14 33.31
CA GLY A 165 14.28 6.49 33.76
C GLY A 165 13.64 6.54 35.15
N PRO A 166 13.47 7.75 35.73
CA PRO A 166 12.83 7.93 37.04
C PRO A 166 11.36 7.48 37.08
N ASP A 167 10.72 7.38 35.92
CA ASP A 167 9.36 6.89 35.71
C ASP A 167 9.28 5.35 35.60
N GLY A 168 10.43 4.67 35.64
CA GLY A 168 10.52 3.22 35.49
C GLY A 168 10.52 2.73 34.05
N HIS A 169 10.53 3.63 33.05
CA HIS A 169 10.58 3.24 31.64
C HIS A 169 12.04 3.19 31.15
N ALA A 170 12.40 2.14 30.42
CA ALA A 170 13.71 2.00 29.79
C ALA A 170 13.57 2.29 28.28
N PRO A 171 14.04 3.45 27.78
CA PRO A 171 13.83 3.85 26.40
C PRO A 171 14.56 2.88 25.46
N VAL A 172 13.97 2.62 24.30
CA VAL A 172 14.68 1.88 23.24
C VAL A 172 15.72 2.80 22.63
N THR A 173 17.00 2.41 22.68
CA THR A 173 18.14 3.17 22.16
C THR A 173 18.80 2.49 20.97
N GLY A 174 18.38 1.28 20.62
CA GLY A 174 18.95 0.53 19.52
C GLY A 174 18.25 -0.80 19.28
N LEU A 175 18.91 -1.68 18.54
CA LEU A 175 18.41 -3.01 18.17
C LEU A 175 19.50 -4.06 18.34
N VAL A 176 19.08 -5.30 18.58
CA VAL A 176 19.95 -6.48 18.62
C VAL A 176 19.56 -7.40 17.48
N GLY A 177 20.42 -7.53 16.48
CA GLY A 177 20.18 -8.39 15.32
C GLY A 177 20.36 -9.85 15.67
N LEU A 178 19.30 -10.65 15.54
CA LEU A 178 19.33 -12.06 15.94
C LEU A 178 20.13 -12.92 14.96
N LEU A 179 19.99 -12.70 13.65
CA LEU A 179 20.74 -13.45 12.65
C LEU A 179 22.23 -13.06 12.64
N SER A 180 22.52 -11.76 12.71
CA SER A 180 23.90 -11.24 12.67
C SER A 180 24.64 -11.36 14.01
N GLN A 181 23.91 -11.50 15.13
CA GLN A 181 24.43 -11.44 16.49
C GLN A 181 25.21 -10.14 16.78
N ARG A 182 24.70 -9.02 16.28
CA ARG A 182 25.29 -7.68 16.45
C ARG A 182 24.35 -6.76 17.19
N ILE A 183 24.94 -5.84 17.96
CA ILE A 183 24.21 -4.75 18.61
C ILE A 183 24.32 -3.50 17.74
N PHE A 184 23.20 -2.85 17.50
CA PHE A 184 23.07 -1.62 16.72
C PHE A 184 22.57 -0.49 17.65
N ASP A 185 23.47 0.34 18.12
CA ASP A 185 23.18 1.48 19.00
C ASP A 185 22.95 2.75 18.16
N TYR A 186 21.86 3.46 18.46
CA TYR A 186 21.44 4.71 17.80
C TYR A 186 21.50 5.93 18.73
N ALA A 187 22.01 5.80 19.95
CA ALA A 187 22.09 6.89 20.94
C ALA A 187 22.89 8.12 20.44
N SER A 188 23.81 7.93 19.49
CA SER A 188 24.55 9.04 18.85
C SER A 188 23.83 9.70 17.67
N GLY A 189 22.64 9.24 17.27
CA GLY A 189 21.93 9.70 16.06
C GLY A 189 22.42 9.08 14.75
N GLU A 190 23.36 8.15 14.83
CA GLU A 190 23.87 7.31 13.74
C GLU A 190 24.08 5.90 14.30
N ARG A 191 23.86 4.89 13.45
CA ARG A 191 24.04 3.47 13.78
C ARG A 191 25.50 3.17 14.12
N LYS A 192 25.71 2.62 15.32
CA LYS A 192 27.01 2.05 15.75
C LYS A 192 26.86 0.57 16.02
N GLU A 193 27.76 -0.21 15.45
CA GLU A 193 27.76 -1.65 15.58
C GLU A 193 28.77 -2.13 16.63
N SER A 194 28.38 -3.10 17.45
CA SER A 194 29.25 -3.77 18.42
C SER A 194 28.88 -5.23 18.64
N GLU A 195 29.78 -5.96 19.32
CA GLU A 195 29.52 -7.33 19.78
C GLU A 195 28.69 -7.32 21.07
N PRO A 196 27.79 -8.31 21.25
CA PRO A 196 27.04 -8.46 22.48
C PRO A 196 27.93 -8.80 23.68
N GLY A 197 27.55 -8.27 24.85
CA GLY A 197 28.17 -8.62 26.12
C GLY A 197 27.84 -10.06 26.55
N ALA A 198 28.66 -10.63 27.44
CA ALA A 198 28.49 -12.00 27.93
C ALA A 198 27.15 -12.24 28.67
N ASP A 199 26.57 -11.17 29.22
CA ASP A 199 25.27 -11.14 29.90
C ASP A 199 24.09 -11.07 28.93
N GLN A 200 24.30 -10.57 27.70
CA GLN A 200 23.28 -10.45 26.66
C GLN A 200 23.19 -11.72 25.79
N LEU A 201 24.29 -12.46 25.65
CA LEU A 201 24.37 -13.67 24.81
C LEU A 201 23.27 -14.70 25.11
N PRO A 202 22.97 -15.10 26.36
CA PRO A 202 21.97 -16.15 26.61
C PRO A 202 20.57 -15.78 26.12
N VAL A 203 20.18 -14.51 26.25
CA VAL A 203 18.87 -14.01 25.80
C VAL A 203 18.82 -13.95 24.27
N ILE A 204 19.92 -13.55 23.64
CA ILE A 204 20.05 -13.51 22.18
C ILE A 204 20.00 -14.92 21.60
N GLU A 205 20.73 -15.87 22.19
CA GLU A 205 20.78 -17.26 21.73
C GLU A 205 19.40 -17.93 21.73
N GLU A 206 18.60 -17.75 22.79
CA GLU A 206 17.26 -18.31 22.86
C GLU A 206 16.35 -17.78 21.74
N ALA A 207 16.28 -16.46 21.58
CA ALA A 207 15.46 -15.83 20.54
C ALA A 207 15.97 -16.14 19.12
N ARG A 208 17.30 -16.19 18.94
CA ARG A 208 17.94 -16.53 17.67
C ARG A 208 17.65 -17.96 17.25
N ASN A 209 17.75 -18.93 18.16
CA ASN A 209 17.48 -20.33 17.84
C ASN A 209 16.04 -20.50 17.37
N LYS A 210 15.09 -19.87 18.08
CA LYS A 210 13.69 -19.83 17.67
C LYS A 210 13.50 -19.22 16.28
N LEU A 211 14.17 -18.10 16.00
CA LEU A 211 14.11 -17.45 14.70
C LEU A 211 14.65 -18.34 13.56
N ILE A 212 15.78 -19.01 13.78
CA ILE A 212 16.38 -19.89 12.77
C ILE A 212 15.48 -21.11 12.52
N GLU A 213 14.92 -21.69 13.58
CA GLU A 213 13.95 -22.79 13.45
C GLU A 213 12.74 -22.38 12.61
N GLY A 214 12.16 -21.21 12.89
CA GLY A 214 11.04 -20.67 12.11
C GLY A 214 11.41 -20.42 10.65
N ILE A 215 12.55 -19.77 10.38
CA ILE A 215 13.00 -19.51 8.99
C ILE A 215 13.17 -20.81 8.20
N ILE A 216 13.89 -21.79 8.76
CA ILE A 216 14.20 -23.04 8.05
C ILE A 216 12.95 -23.91 7.86
N ALA A 217 12.03 -23.90 8.84
CA ALA A 217 10.76 -24.61 8.70
C ALA A 217 9.93 -24.05 7.53
N GLU A 218 9.81 -22.72 7.45
CA GLU A 218 9.00 -22.04 6.44
C GLU A 218 9.68 -21.94 5.06
N SER A 219 11.00 -21.98 4.99
CA SER A 219 11.71 -22.01 3.72
C SER A 219 11.62 -23.36 2.98
N GLU A 220 11.13 -24.41 3.66
CA GLU A 220 11.13 -25.83 3.25
C GLU A 220 12.50 -26.34 2.79
N ASP A 221 13.59 -25.86 3.40
CA ASP A 221 14.94 -26.37 3.12
C ASP A 221 15.31 -27.55 4.03
N GLU A 222 14.94 -28.77 3.62
CA GLU A 222 15.23 -30.01 4.36
C GLU A 222 16.73 -30.17 4.67
N SER A 223 17.61 -29.67 3.79
CA SER A 223 19.06 -29.81 3.94
C SER A 223 19.60 -28.89 5.04
N LEU A 224 19.06 -27.66 5.15
CA LEU A 224 19.41 -26.73 6.22
C LEU A 224 18.87 -27.21 7.56
N MET A 225 17.66 -27.78 7.58
CA MET A 225 17.07 -28.34 8.80
C MET A 225 17.93 -29.46 9.38
N ASP A 226 18.35 -30.43 8.54
CA ASP A 226 19.21 -31.53 8.97
C ASP A 226 20.56 -31.04 9.51
N ARG A 227 21.17 -30.04 8.86
CA ARG A 227 22.44 -29.44 9.29
C ARG A 227 22.30 -28.73 10.63
N TYR A 228 21.25 -27.92 10.79
CA TYR A 228 20.97 -27.18 12.02
C TYR A 228 20.69 -28.12 13.20
N LEU A 229 19.81 -29.13 13.02
CA LEU A 229 19.56 -30.17 14.03
C LEU A 229 20.79 -31.04 14.34
N GLY A 230 21.70 -31.17 13.37
CA GLY A 230 23.01 -31.79 13.53
C GLY A 230 24.01 -30.97 14.36
N GLY A 231 23.66 -29.74 14.75
CA GLY A 231 24.51 -28.81 15.49
C GLY A 231 25.56 -28.11 14.63
N GLU A 232 25.36 -28.04 13.31
CA GLU A 232 26.22 -27.27 12.41
C GLU A 232 25.95 -25.77 12.52
N ASP A 233 27.00 -24.95 12.57
CA ASP A 233 26.88 -23.50 12.49
C ASP A 233 26.51 -23.07 11.06
N ILE A 234 25.29 -22.57 10.89
CA ILE A 234 24.83 -21.98 9.63
C ILE A 234 25.32 -20.54 9.54
N ASP A 235 25.95 -20.20 8.41
CA ASP A 235 26.47 -18.85 8.19
C ASP A 235 25.34 -17.84 7.91
N TYR A 236 25.65 -16.56 8.14
CA TYR A 236 24.69 -15.48 8.03
C TYR A 236 24.11 -15.31 6.61
N GLU A 237 24.92 -15.48 5.56
CA GLU A 237 24.46 -15.28 4.17
C GLU A 237 23.45 -16.36 3.78
N THR A 238 23.70 -17.60 4.17
CA THR A 238 22.76 -18.71 4.00
C THR A 238 21.44 -18.45 4.73
N LEU A 239 21.47 -17.96 5.97
CA LEU A 239 20.25 -17.63 6.72
C LEU A 239 19.45 -16.49 6.09
N VAL A 240 20.12 -15.49 5.52
CA VAL A 240 19.45 -14.37 4.83
C VAL A 240 18.77 -14.84 3.54
N GLN A 241 19.41 -15.71 2.76
CA GLN A 241 18.79 -16.31 1.57
C GLN A 241 17.57 -17.15 1.92
N ASP A 242 17.63 -17.86 3.05
CA ASP A 242 16.52 -18.69 3.50
C ASP A 242 15.35 -17.85 4.07
N LEU A 243 15.68 -16.76 4.77
CA LEU A 243 14.71 -15.74 5.19
C LEU A 243 13.98 -15.14 3.98
N GLU A 244 14.72 -14.72 2.95
CA GLU A 244 14.14 -14.17 1.72
C GLU A 244 13.15 -15.15 1.10
N ARG A 245 13.55 -16.41 0.95
CA ARG A 245 12.70 -17.47 0.40
C ARG A 245 11.41 -17.65 1.21
N ALA A 246 11.50 -17.68 2.53
CA ALA A 246 10.34 -17.86 3.40
C ALA A 246 9.39 -16.64 3.36
N VAL A 247 9.95 -15.42 3.27
CA VAL A 247 9.18 -14.17 3.12
C VAL A 247 8.53 -14.07 1.75
N ALA A 248 9.24 -14.44 0.68
CA ALA A 248 8.76 -14.42 -0.69
C ALA A 248 7.58 -15.38 -0.93
N ARG A 249 7.55 -16.49 -0.19
CA ARG A 249 6.41 -17.42 -0.17
C ARG A 249 5.21 -16.89 0.60
N GLY A 250 5.37 -15.83 1.38
CA GLY A 250 4.32 -15.21 2.17
C GLY A 250 3.87 -16.03 3.37
N ILE A 251 4.73 -16.92 3.89
CA ILE A 251 4.44 -17.80 5.03
C ILE A 251 5.26 -17.45 6.28
N PHE A 252 6.42 -16.80 6.12
CA PHE A 252 7.17 -16.22 7.23
C PHE A 252 7.08 -14.69 7.23
N HIS A 253 6.91 -14.10 8.42
CA HIS A 253 6.56 -12.70 8.61
C HIS A 253 7.47 -12.04 9.65
N PRO A 254 8.60 -11.46 9.22
CA PRO A 254 9.57 -10.88 10.13
C PRO A 254 9.02 -9.64 10.83
N VAL A 255 9.32 -9.50 12.12
CA VAL A 255 8.94 -8.34 12.94
C VAL A 255 10.16 -7.47 13.25
N LEU A 256 10.02 -6.16 13.07
CA LEU A 256 11.07 -5.17 13.33
C LEU A 256 10.50 -3.96 14.07
N ALA A 257 11.30 -3.41 14.96
CA ALA A 257 11.02 -2.14 15.62
C ALA A 257 11.52 -0.97 14.76
N ALA A 258 10.74 0.10 14.64
CA ALA A 258 11.19 1.33 14.00
C ALA A 258 10.69 2.59 14.70
N ALA A 259 11.55 3.61 14.76
CA ALA A 259 11.22 4.92 15.29
C ALA A 259 11.87 6.02 14.45
N PRO A 260 11.25 7.21 14.32
CA PRO A 260 11.84 8.31 13.58
C PRO A 260 13.16 8.76 14.20
N ALA A 261 14.01 9.39 13.39
CA ALA A 261 15.28 9.94 13.85
C ALA A 261 15.05 11.03 14.92
N ALA A 262 15.90 11.05 15.94
CA ALA A 262 15.96 12.16 16.89
C ALA A 262 16.28 13.49 16.15
N GLU A 263 15.95 14.62 16.77
CA GLU A 263 16.20 15.91 16.14
C GLU A 263 17.70 16.12 15.84
N GLY A 264 18.01 16.41 14.58
CA GLY A 264 19.38 16.59 14.10
C GLY A 264 20.10 15.29 13.69
N ALA A 265 19.52 14.12 13.96
CA ALA A 265 20.00 12.83 13.48
C ALA A 265 19.52 12.56 12.04
N ARG A 266 20.21 11.66 11.35
CA ARG A 266 19.84 11.21 9.99
C ARG A 266 19.19 9.83 9.99
N GLN A 267 19.40 9.04 11.03
CA GLN A 267 18.96 7.66 11.09
C GLN A 267 18.06 7.47 12.30
N GLY A 268 16.88 6.91 12.06
CA GLY A 268 15.97 6.46 13.11
C GLY A 268 16.29 5.03 13.53
N ILE A 269 15.86 4.64 14.73
CA ILE A 269 16.00 3.25 15.19
C ILE A 269 15.28 2.35 14.17
N GLY A 270 15.95 1.29 13.70
CA GLY A 270 15.37 0.32 12.76
C GLY A 270 15.23 0.77 11.31
N THR A 271 15.48 2.04 11.00
CA THR A 271 15.31 2.55 9.63
C THR A 271 16.34 1.97 8.66
N VAL A 272 17.58 1.77 9.11
CA VAL A 272 18.63 1.14 8.30
C VAL A 272 18.34 -0.35 8.13
N GLU A 273 17.96 -1.01 9.20
CA GLU A 273 17.61 -2.45 9.20
C GLU A 273 16.40 -2.75 8.32
N LEU A 274 15.40 -1.86 8.29
CA LEU A 274 14.28 -1.97 7.36
C LEU A 274 14.70 -1.83 5.90
N LEU A 275 15.60 -0.88 5.57
CA LEU A 275 16.12 -0.74 4.21
C LEU A 275 16.97 -1.95 3.80
N GLU A 276 17.73 -2.52 4.74
CA GLU A 276 18.48 -3.77 4.54
C GLU A 276 17.53 -4.97 4.33
N LEU A 277 16.45 -5.07 5.11
CA LEU A 277 15.41 -6.09 4.91
C LEU A 277 14.75 -5.94 3.53
N ILE A 278 14.37 -4.72 3.13
CA ILE A 278 13.75 -4.45 1.82
C ILE A 278 14.66 -4.87 0.67
N THR A 279 15.98 -4.71 0.83
CA THR A 279 16.94 -4.98 -0.26
C THR A 279 17.53 -6.39 -0.24
N GLY A 280 17.39 -7.13 0.85
CA GLY A 280 17.98 -8.47 0.98
C GLY A 280 17.06 -9.58 1.49
N GLY A 281 15.90 -9.26 2.08
CA GLY A 281 14.97 -10.25 2.64
C GLY A 281 13.55 -10.19 2.08
N PHE A 282 13.28 -9.31 1.11
CA PHE A 282 12.06 -9.32 0.30
C PHE A 282 12.41 -9.69 -1.15
N PRO A 283 11.48 -10.33 -1.89
CA PRO A 283 11.71 -10.67 -3.27
C PRO A 283 11.75 -9.42 -4.15
N THR A 284 12.48 -9.53 -5.25
CA THR A 284 12.50 -8.50 -6.29
C THR A 284 11.28 -8.62 -7.21
N PRO A 285 10.98 -7.61 -8.05
CA PRO A 285 9.95 -7.73 -9.09
C PRO A 285 10.15 -8.91 -10.07
N LEU A 286 11.35 -9.51 -10.11
CA LEU A 286 11.64 -10.70 -10.93
C LEU A 286 11.02 -11.98 -10.36
N GLU A 287 10.72 -11.99 -9.06
CA GLU A 287 10.28 -13.15 -8.30
C GLU A 287 8.79 -13.10 -7.97
N HIS A 288 8.18 -11.91 -8.06
CA HIS A 288 6.74 -11.76 -7.91
C HIS A 288 6.02 -12.10 -9.23
N PRO A 289 5.00 -12.99 -9.21
CA PRO A 289 4.24 -13.30 -10.42
C PRO A 289 3.50 -12.06 -10.91
N ALA A 290 3.56 -11.82 -12.22
CA ALA A 290 2.72 -10.83 -12.87
C ALA A 290 1.27 -11.31 -12.96
N PRO A 291 0.28 -10.40 -12.97
CA PRO A 291 -1.12 -10.74 -13.19
C PRO A 291 -1.33 -11.53 -14.48
N ALA A 292 -2.32 -12.42 -14.49
CA ALA A 292 -2.69 -13.14 -15.69
C ALA A 292 -3.11 -12.16 -16.80
N VAL A 293 -2.76 -12.47 -18.04
CA VAL A 293 -3.07 -11.65 -19.21
C VAL A 293 -3.80 -12.44 -20.28
N THR A 294 -4.72 -11.77 -20.95
CA THR A 294 -5.45 -12.26 -22.11
C THR A 294 -5.31 -11.28 -23.29
N THR A 295 -5.70 -11.68 -24.48
CA THR A 295 -6.06 -10.72 -25.54
C THR A 295 -7.38 -10.04 -25.17
N PRO A 296 -7.73 -8.85 -25.70
CA PRO A 296 -9.06 -8.24 -25.51
C PRO A 296 -10.25 -9.17 -25.86
N ALA A 297 -10.04 -10.12 -26.77
CA ALA A 297 -11.04 -11.16 -27.11
C ALA A 297 -11.14 -12.34 -26.10
N GLY A 298 -10.45 -12.27 -24.95
CA GLY A 298 -10.48 -13.27 -23.88
C GLY A 298 -9.60 -14.50 -24.08
N LYS A 299 -8.70 -14.52 -25.07
CA LYS A 299 -7.75 -15.63 -25.26
C LYS A 299 -6.58 -15.53 -24.27
N PRO A 300 -6.29 -16.55 -23.44
CA PRO A 300 -5.16 -16.54 -22.53
C PRO A 300 -3.81 -16.38 -23.24
N ARG A 301 -2.88 -15.65 -22.60
CA ARG A 301 -1.49 -15.48 -23.03
C ARG A 301 -0.54 -16.22 -22.07
N PRO A 302 0.69 -16.55 -22.50
CA PRO A 302 1.71 -17.04 -21.59
C PRO A 302 1.96 -16.06 -20.43
N PRO A 303 2.32 -16.54 -19.23
CA PRO A 303 2.71 -15.68 -18.13
C PRO A 303 3.80 -14.69 -18.55
N LEU A 304 3.64 -13.44 -18.12
CA LEU A 304 4.62 -12.40 -18.35
C LEU A 304 5.75 -12.53 -17.33
N THR A 305 6.95 -12.18 -17.77
CA THR A 305 8.11 -12.00 -16.90
C THR A 305 8.46 -10.53 -16.80
N CYS A 306 9.07 -10.12 -15.69
CA CYS A 306 9.62 -8.79 -15.49
C CYS A 306 10.89 -8.59 -16.35
N ASP A 307 10.71 -8.62 -17.68
CA ASP A 307 11.74 -8.44 -18.70
C ASP A 307 11.56 -7.08 -19.40
N PRO A 308 12.50 -6.14 -19.28
CA PRO A 308 12.45 -4.85 -19.97
C PRO A 308 12.40 -4.93 -21.50
N GLU A 309 12.89 -6.02 -22.09
CA GLU A 309 12.88 -6.29 -23.54
C GLU A 309 11.67 -7.15 -23.97
N GLY A 310 10.82 -7.54 -23.02
CA GLY A 310 9.58 -8.28 -23.24
C GLY A 310 8.46 -7.43 -23.83
N PRO A 311 7.27 -8.02 -24.07
CA PRO A 311 6.09 -7.28 -24.52
C PRO A 311 5.67 -6.26 -23.46
N LEU A 312 5.32 -5.04 -23.88
CA LEU A 312 4.82 -4.02 -22.97
C LEU A 312 3.51 -4.49 -22.35
N ALA A 313 3.51 -4.58 -21.03
CA ALA A 313 2.35 -4.87 -20.21
C ALA A 313 2.46 -4.04 -18.94
N ALA A 314 1.66 -2.99 -18.88
CA ALA A 314 1.60 -2.07 -17.76
C ALA A 314 0.15 -1.79 -17.38
N GLU A 315 -0.08 -1.26 -16.21
CA GLU A 315 -1.44 -1.01 -15.70
C GLU A 315 -1.50 0.33 -14.98
N VAL A 316 -2.58 1.07 -15.21
CA VAL A 316 -2.85 2.32 -14.51
C VAL A 316 -3.34 1.98 -13.10
N VAL A 317 -2.46 2.04 -12.11
CA VAL A 317 -2.82 1.72 -10.71
C VAL A 317 -3.58 2.85 -10.03
N LYS A 318 -3.41 4.10 -10.50
CA LYS A 318 -4.11 5.25 -9.94
C LYS A 318 -4.16 6.40 -10.93
N THR A 319 -5.29 7.12 -10.96
CA THR A 319 -5.47 8.33 -11.76
C THR A 319 -5.76 9.53 -10.87
N ALA A 320 -5.10 10.66 -11.12
CA ALA A 320 -5.33 11.91 -10.41
C ALA A 320 -5.36 13.09 -11.39
N SER A 321 -6.18 14.09 -11.11
CA SER A 321 -6.21 15.36 -11.86
C SER A 321 -5.28 16.38 -11.24
N ASP A 322 -4.28 16.83 -12.01
CA ASP A 322 -3.45 17.98 -11.71
C ASP A 322 -3.98 19.24 -12.42
N PRO A 323 -4.08 20.40 -11.72
CA PRO A 323 -4.59 21.64 -12.31
C PRO A 323 -3.79 22.19 -13.51
N TYR A 324 -2.50 21.85 -13.63
CA TYR A 324 -1.60 22.38 -14.64
C TYR A 324 -1.33 21.39 -15.78
N VAL A 325 -1.15 20.12 -15.44
CA VAL A 325 -0.76 19.05 -16.38
C VAL A 325 -1.97 18.26 -16.89
N GLY A 326 -3.11 18.35 -16.20
CA GLY A 326 -4.31 17.57 -16.48
C GLY A 326 -4.26 16.21 -15.79
N ARG A 327 -4.78 15.16 -16.44
CA ARG A 327 -4.77 13.79 -15.90
C ARG A 327 -3.33 13.27 -15.79
N ILE A 328 -2.98 12.77 -14.61
CA ILE A 328 -1.73 12.08 -14.30
C ILE A 328 -2.11 10.67 -13.83
N SER A 329 -1.54 9.68 -14.50
CA SER A 329 -1.77 8.27 -14.21
C SER A 329 -0.51 7.66 -13.61
N LEU A 330 -0.57 7.15 -12.40
CA LEU A 330 0.47 6.28 -11.85
C LEU A 330 0.34 4.91 -12.51
N VAL A 331 1.42 4.45 -13.13
CA VAL A 331 1.47 3.23 -13.93
C VAL A 331 2.51 2.28 -13.36
N ARG A 332 2.12 1.02 -13.16
CA ARG A 332 3.00 -0.11 -12.85
C ARG A 332 3.37 -0.82 -14.14
N VAL A 333 4.67 -0.96 -14.45
CA VAL A 333 5.13 -1.72 -15.62
C VAL A 333 5.50 -3.13 -15.16
N PHE A 334 4.74 -4.14 -15.60
CA PHE A 334 4.99 -5.54 -15.25
C PHE A 334 5.94 -6.23 -16.26
N SER A 335 5.89 -5.83 -17.53
CA SER A 335 6.76 -6.35 -18.59
C SER A 335 7.01 -5.28 -19.67
N GLY A 336 8.13 -5.41 -20.37
CA GLY A 336 8.58 -4.48 -21.39
C GLY A 336 9.05 -3.14 -20.83
N THR A 337 9.08 -2.12 -21.69
CA THR A 337 9.52 -0.77 -21.32
C THR A 337 8.55 0.27 -21.88
N LEU A 338 7.99 1.11 -20.99
CA LEU A 338 7.16 2.25 -21.36
C LEU A 338 8.03 3.46 -21.67
N ARG A 339 7.83 4.09 -22.84
CA ARG A 339 8.58 5.27 -23.28
C ARG A 339 7.67 6.45 -23.58
N PRO A 340 8.12 7.70 -23.34
CA PRO A 340 7.41 8.88 -23.82
C PRO A 340 7.22 8.84 -25.34
N ASP A 341 6.16 9.47 -25.83
CA ASP A 341 5.83 9.62 -27.26
C ASP A 341 5.47 8.34 -28.03
N GLU A 342 5.55 7.18 -27.39
CA GLU A 342 5.10 5.91 -27.97
C GLU A 342 3.57 5.85 -28.03
N THR A 343 3.04 5.10 -29.01
CA THR A 343 1.60 4.79 -29.07
C THR A 343 1.36 3.44 -28.44
N VAL A 344 0.57 3.43 -27.37
CA VAL A 344 0.15 2.24 -26.64
C VAL A 344 -1.32 1.96 -26.92
N HIS A 345 -1.72 0.72 -26.72
CA HIS A 345 -3.12 0.32 -26.68
C HIS A 345 -3.61 0.30 -25.23
N VAL A 346 -4.75 0.95 -24.99
CA VAL A 346 -5.46 0.96 -23.71
C VAL A 346 -6.59 -0.05 -23.79
N SER A 347 -6.53 -1.08 -22.94
CA SER A 347 -7.59 -2.07 -22.77
C SER A 347 -8.21 -1.92 -21.37
N GLY A 348 -9.50 -1.63 -21.30
CA GLY A 348 -10.24 -1.46 -20.05
C GLY A 348 -11.05 -2.69 -19.63
N HIS A 349 -11.65 -2.60 -18.45
CA HIS A 349 -12.45 -3.68 -17.85
C HIS A 349 -13.96 -3.45 -17.87
N GLY A 350 -14.44 -2.41 -18.56
CA GLY A 350 -15.86 -2.19 -18.81
C GLY A 350 -16.74 -2.18 -17.55
N LEU A 351 -16.39 -1.39 -16.52
CA LEU A 351 -17.23 -1.15 -15.33
C LEU A 351 -18.37 -0.15 -15.64
N ALA A 352 -19.13 -0.43 -16.70
CA ALA A 352 -20.16 0.47 -17.22
C ALA A 352 -21.29 0.72 -16.23
N ASP A 353 -21.57 -0.25 -15.35
CA ASP A 353 -22.52 -0.14 -14.24
C ASP A 353 -22.05 0.83 -13.15
N ARG A 354 -20.74 1.12 -13.08
CA ARG A 354 -20.13 2.09 -12.17
C ARG A 354 -19.82 3.44 -12.84
N GLY A 355 -20.06 3.56 -14.15
CA GLY A 355 -19.85 4.78 -14.91
C GLY A 355 -18.52 4.85 -15.67
N HIS A 356 -17.82 3.72 -15.79
CA HIS A 356 -16.58 3.62 -16.57
C HIS A 356 -16.85 2.98 -17.93
N GLU A 357 -16.47 3.66 -19.01
CA GLU A 357 -16.60 3.10 -20.35
C GLU A 357 -15.62 1.94 -20.56
N ASP A 358 -15.98 0.99 -21.42
CA ASP A 358 -14.99 0.02 -21.90
C ASP A 358 -13.99 0.75 -22.80
N HIS A 359 -12.71 0.59 -22.52
CA HIS A 359 -11.64 1.26 -23.25
C HIS A 359 -10.97 0.27 -24.18
N ASP A 360 -11.04 0.54 -25.48
CA ASP A 360 -10.34 -0.19 -26.55
C ASP A 360 -9.86 0.88 -27.54
N VAL A 361 -8.71 1.49 -27.22
CA VAL A 361 -8.25 2.70 -27.90
C VAL A 361 -6.74 2.83 -27.89
N ASP A 362 -6.19 3.34 -29.00
CA ASP A 362 -4.79 3.72 -29.08
C ASP A 362 -4.57 5.13 -28.51
N GLU A 363 -3.58 5.25 -27.63
CA GLU A 363 -3.20 6.51 -27.00
C GLU A 363 -1.70 6.77 -27.12
N ARG A 364 -1.34 8.05 -27.22
CA ARG A 364 0.07 8.46 -27.22
C ARG A 364 0.51 8.77 -25.80
N VAL A 365 1.52 8.07 -25.34
CA VAL A 365 2.13 8.25 -24.01
C VAL A 365 2.74 9.65 -23.92
N GLY A 366 2.35 10.41 -22.90
CA GLY A 366 2.94 11.72 -22.64
C GLY A 366 4.29 11.64 -21.92
N ALA A 367 4.64 12.72 -21.22
CA ALA A 367 5.86 12.75 -20.44
C ALA A 367 5.77 11.79 -19.24
N LEU A 368 6.87 11.08 -18.98
CA LEU A 368 7.03 10.24 -17.81
C LEU A 368 7.72 11.00 -16.67
N SER A 369 7.29 10.76 -15.45
CA SER A 369 7.93 11.30 -14.26
C SER A 369 7.88 10.36 -13.06
N SER A 370 8.84 10.51 -12.16
CA SER A 370 8.83 9.91 -10.83
C SER A 370 8.30 10.95 -9.83
N PRO A 371 7.21 10.67 -9.09
CA PRO A 371 6.68 11.60 -8.11
C PRO A 371 7.63 11.70 -6.90
N PHE A 372 7.67 12.87 -6.27
CA PHE A 372 8.32 13.10 -4.98
C PHE A 372 7.62 14.26 -4.27
N GLY A 373 6.56 13.94 -3.53
CA GLY A 373 5.61 14.94 -3.02
C GLY A 373 5.01 15.76 -4.18
N LYS A 374 5.06 17.10 -4.06
CA LYS A 374 4.58 18.02 -5.11
C LYS A 374 5.50 18.09 -6.34
N GLN A 375 6.68 17.48 -6.29
CA GLN A 375 7.64 17.54 -7.40
C GLN A 375 7.50 16.31 -8.31
N GLN A 376 7.75 16.52 -9.60
CA GLN A 376 7.75 15.48 -10.62
C GLN A 376 9.13 15.47 -11.29
N ARG A 377 9.92 14.40 -11.08
CA ARG A 377 11.24 14.25 -11.69
C ARG A 377 11.09 13.56 -13.03
N THR A 378 11.50 14.19 -14.13
CA THR A 378 11.34 13.61 -15.47
C THR A 378 12.08 12.28 -15.62
N LEU A 379 11.43 11.31 -16.26
CA LEU A 379 11.99 10.01 -16.63
C LEU A 379 12.09 9.89 -18.15
N SER A 380 13.15 9.23 -18.64
CA SER A 380 13.30 8.92 -20.06
C SER A 380 12.55 7.65 -20.47
N GLN A 381 12.34 6.73 -19.54
CA GLN A 381 11.59 5.48 -19.71
C GLN A 381 11.21 4.91 -18.33
N ALA A 382 10.25 3.99 -18.31
CA ALA A 382 9.95 3.14 -17.16
C ALA A 382 10.05 1.67 -17.61
N ILE A 383 10.95 0.92 -17.00
CA ILE A 383 11.20 -0.49 -17.34
C ILE A 383 10.29 -1.42 -16.53
N ALA A 384 10.20 -2.68 -16.95
CA ALA A 384 9.58 -3.75 -16.17
C ALA A 384 10.09 -3.74 -14.72
N GLY A 385 9.17 -3.82 -13.77
CA GLY A 385 9.46 -3.74 -12.34
C GLY A 385 9.53 -2.32 -11.79
N ASP A 386 9.29 -1.26 -12.58
CA ASP A 386 9.23 0.12 -12.10
C ASP A 386 7.80 0.71 -12.06
N LEU A 387 7.68 1.86 -11.40
CA LEU A 387 6.49 2.71 -11.31
C LEU A 387 6.79 4.09 -11.88
N ALA A 388 5.87 4.65 -12.66
CA ALA A 388 5.99 6.00 -13.21
C ALA A 388 4.65 6.71 -13.32
N CYS A 389 4.66 8.03 -13.13
CA CYS A 389 3.56 8.90 -13.51
C CYS A 389 3.62 9.19 -15.01
N VAL A 390 2.50 9.01 -15.70
CA VAL A 390 2.29 9.35 -17.11
C VAL A 390 1.37 10.56 -17.18
N ALA A 391 1.85 11.64 -17.77
CA ALA A 391 1.02 12.81 -18.06
C ALA A 391 0.19 12.57 -19.33
N LYS A 392 -1.04 13.10 -19.37
CA LYS A 392 -1.86 13.23 -20.59
C LYS A 392 -2.26 11.91 -21.27
N LEU A 393 -2.50 10.85 -20.49
CA LEU A 393 -3.39 9.78 -20.97
C LEU A 393 -4.82 10.32 -20.93
N GLY A 394 -5.46 10.39 -22.09
CA GLY A 394 -6.73 11.07 -22.30
C GLY A 394 -7.93 10.26 -21.84
N ARG A 395 -7.98 8.97 -22.15
CA ARG A 395 -9.09 8.06 -21.80
C ARG A 395 -8.70 7.05 -20.75
N ALA A 396 -7.44 6.61 -20.69
CA ALA A 396 -7.00 5.63 -19.69
C ALA A 396 -7.39 6.03 -18.25
N GLU A 397 -7.94 5.08 -17.51
CA GLU A 397 -8.45 5.19 -16.15
C GLU A 397 -7.82 4.15 -15.23
N THR A 398 -8.06 4.29 -13.92
CA THR A 398 -7.57 3.35 -12.91
C THR A 398 -8.10 1.94 -13.20
N GLY A 399 -7.18 0.98 -13.33
CA GLY A 399 -7.45 -0.42 -13.69
C GLY A 399 -7.18 -0.74 -15.17
N ASP A 400 -7.02 0.25 -16.04
CA ASP A 400 -6.79 -0.03 -17.47
C ASP A 400 -5.38 -0.60 -17.73
N THR A 401 -5.31 -1.56 -18.65
CA THR A 401 -4.07 -2.14 -19.15
C THR A 401 -3.50 -1.30 -20.30
N LEU A 402 -2.21 -0.97 -20.23
CA LEU A 402 -1.43 -0.38 -21.29
C LEU A 402 -0.53 -1.44 -21.93
N SER A 403 -0.64 -1.62 -23.25
CA SER A 403 0.12 -2.63 -24.00
C SER A 403 0.61 -2.08 -25.34
N ALA A 404 1.41 -2.86 -26.07
CA ALA A 404 1.84 -2.47 -27.40
C ALA A 404 0.64 -2.42 -28.37
N LYS A 405 0.58 -1.40 -29.24
CA LYS A 405 -0.49 -1.24 -30.24
C LYS A 405 -0.74 -2.49 -31.10
N ASP A 406 0.34 -3.15 -31.51
CA ASP A 406 0.28 -4.30 -32.41
C ASP A 406 0.10 -5.64 -31.68
N ASP A 407 0.16 -5.64 -30.34
CA ASP A 407 -0.12 -6.81 -29.49
C ASP A 407 -0.94 -6.41 -28.26
N PRO A 408 -2.24 -6.06 -28.42
CA PRO A 408 -3.12 -5.69 -27.32
C PRO A 408 -3.22 -6.78 -26.25
N LEU A 409 -3.05 -6.38 -25.00
CA LEU A 409 -3.20 -7.22 -23.81
C LEU A 409 -4.26 -6.64 -22.88
N LEU A 410 -4.89 -7.53 -22.11
CA LEU A 410 -5.84 -7.23 -21.07
C LEU A 410 -5.45 -8.02 -19.81
N MET A 411 -5.07 -7.32 -18.75
CA MET A 411 -4.72 -7.93 -17.47
C MET A 411 -5.97 -8.43 -16.73
N GLU A 412 -5.79 -9.35 -15.80
CA GLU A 412 -6.88 -9.71 -14.89
C GLU A 412 -7.18 -8.52 -13.95
N PRO A 413 -8.42 -8.00 -13.92
CA PRO A 413 -8.77 -6.90 -13.03
C PRO A 413 -8.67 -7.35 -11.57
N TRP A 414 -8.36 -6.41 -10.67
CA TRP A 414 -8.53 -6.66 -9.25
C TRP A 414 -9.95 -6.32 -8.81
N ASP A 415 -10.49 -7.10 -7.86
CA ASP A 415 -11.83 -6.89 -7.37
C ASP A 415 -11.97 -5.54 -6.66
N MET A 416 -13.09 -4.87 -6.86
CA MET A 416 -13.42 -3.59 -6.20
C MET A 416 -14.67 -3.77 -5.35
N PRO A 417 -14.68 -3.26 -4.10
CA PRO A 417 -15.86 -3.36 -3.26
C PRO A 417 -17.03 -2.55 -3.86
N ASP A 418 -18.25 -2.97 -3.52
CA ASP A 418 -19.45 -2.21 -3.88
C ASP A 418 -19.63 -1.03 -2.92
N PRO A 419 -19.87 0.19 -3.42
CA PRO A 419 -20.17 1.34 -2.58
C PRO A 419 -21.60 1.25 -2.01
N LEU A 420 -21.71 1.31 -0.68
CA LEU A 420 -22.97 1.09 0.05
C LEU A 420 -23.57 2.37 0.64
N LEU A 421 -22.86 3.49 0.63
CA LEU A 421 -23.34 4.76 1.19
C LEU A 421 -23.89 5.67 0.07
N PRO A 422 -25.22 5.88 -0.03
CA PRO A 422 -25.80 6.78 -1.01
C PRO A 422 -25.76 8.25 -0.55
N LEU A 423 -25.26 9.13 -1.41
CA LEU A 423 -25.31 10.58 -1.26
C LEU A 423 -26.19 11.16 -2.36
N ALA A 424 -27.45 11.48 -2.05
CA ALA A 424 -28.28 12.21 -2.99
C ALA A 424 -27.89 13.69 -2.96
N ILE A 425 -27.50 14.22 -4.11
CA ILE A 425 -26.90 15.55 -4.25
C ILE A 425 -27.67 16.42 -5.25
N GLU A 426 -27.77 17.71 -4.93
CA GLU A 426 -28.30 18.74 -5.83
C GLU A 426 -27.29 19.90 -5.91
N ALA A 427 -27.22 20.56 -7.08
CA ALA A 427 -26.38 21.75 -7.23
C ALA A 427 -26.88 22.88 -6.32
N HIS A 428 -25.97 23.50 -5.56
CA HIS A 428 -26.34 24.60 -4.65
C HIS A 428 -26.86 25.83 -5.41
N SER A 429 -26.33 26.07 -6.62
CA SER A 429 -26.71 27.19 -7.46
C SER A 429 -26.71 26.84 -8.95
N LYS A 430 -27.31 27.68 -9.78
CA LYS A 430 -27.36 27.47 -11.23
C LYS A 430 -25.97 27.38 -11.89
N PRO A 431 -24.96 28.21 -11.54
CA PRO A 431 -23.59 28.00 -12.00
C PRO A 431 -22.96 26.66 -11.60
N ASP A 432 -23.37 26.08 -10.47
CA ASP A 432 -22.92 24.75 -10.06
C ASP A 432 -23.58 23.66 -10.90
N GLU A 433 -24.86 23.83 -11.26
CA GLU A 433 -25.61 22.91 -12.13
C GLU A 433 -24.91 22.69 -13.47
N ASP A 434 -24.41 23.78 -14.09
CA ASP A 434 -23.68 23.73 -15.37
C ASP A 434 -22.37 22.91 -15.28
N LYS A 435 -21.78 22.80 -14.07
CA LYS A 435 -20.49 22.13 -13.84
C LYS A 435 -20.62 20.76 -13.18
N LEU A 436 -21.74 20.49 -12.52
CA LEU A 436 -21.94 19.31 -11.67
C LEU A 436 -21.67 18.01 -12.42
N SER A 437 -22.26 17.85 -13.60
CA SER A 437 -22.09 16.65 -14.42
C SER A 437 -20.62 16.39 -14.77
N GLN A 438 -19.86 17.43 -15.13
CA GLN A 438 -18.44 17.30 -15.44
C GLN A 438 -17.59 17.00 -14.19
N GLY A 439 -17.91 17.64 -13.07
CA GLY A 439 -17.23 17.40 -11.79
C GLY A 439 -17.40 15.96 -11.31
N LEU A 440 -18.63 15.44 -11.35
CA LEU A 440 -18.93 14.07 -10.95
C LEU A 440 -18.28 13.04 -11.88
N ALA A 441 -18.33 13.25 -13.20
CA ALA A 441 -17.69 12.35 -14.16
C ALA A 441 -16.17 12.25 -13.92
N ARG A 442 -15.51 13.38 -13.62
CA ARG A 442 -14.07 13.37 -13.28
C ARG A 442 -13.79 12.68 -11.95
N LEU A 443 -14.65 12.87 -10.96
CA LEU A 443 -14.49 12.26 -9.65
C LEU A 443 -14.59 10.73 -9.71
N VAL A 444 -15.59 10.20 -10.43
CA VAL A 444 -15.74 8.75 -10.63
C VAL A 444 -14.59 8.18 -11.45
N ALA A 445 -14.14 8.87 -12.50
CA ALA A 445 -12.99 8.43 -13.28
C ALA A 445 -11.67 8.35 -12.48
N GLU A 446 -11.53 9.15 -11.41
CA GLU A 446 -10.39 9.07 -10.50
C GLU A 446 -10.50 7.88 -9.52
N ASP A 447 -11.72 7.57 -9.06
CA ASP A 447 -11.99 6.58 -8.04
C ASP A 447 -13.02 5.53 -8.49
N PRO A 448 -12.57 4.33 -8.94
CA PRO A 448 -13.44 3.26 -9.42
C PRO A 448 -14.28 2.57 -8.32
N THR A 449 -14.09 2.97 -7.06
CA THR A 449 -14.95 2.52 -5.96
C THR A 449 -16.17 3.40 -5.76
N MET A 450 -16.23 4.56 -6.41
CA MET A 450 -17.46 5.35 -6.48
C MET A 450 -18.39 4.86 -7.58
N ARG A 451 -19.69 5.04 -7.40
CA ARG A 451 -20.68 4.79 -8.46
C ARG A 451 -21.62 5.97 -8.56
N LEU A 452 -21.75 6.53 -9.75
CA LEU A 452 -22.72 7.58 -10.04
C LEU A 452 -24.01 6.97 -10.58
N GLU A 453 -25.13 7.27 -9.94
CA GLU A 453 -26.45 6.83 -10.35
C GLU A 453 -27.37 8.02 -10.62
N GLN A 454 -28.00 8.05 -11.79
CA GLN A 454 -29.11 8.94 -12.07
C GLN A 454 -30.42 8.13 -12.07
N ASN A 455 -31.15 8.23 -10.97
CA ASN A 455 -32.33 7.40 -10.77
C ASN A 455 -33.50 7.90 -11.61
N GLN A 456 -34.03 7.05 -12.49
CA GLN A 456 -35.09 7.44 -13.44
C GLN A 456 -36.47 7.61 -12.78
N ASP A 457 -36.71 6.98 -11.63
CA ASP A 457 -37.99 7.05 -10.91
C ASP A 457 -38.01 8.25 -9.94
N THR A 458 -36.91 8.51 -9.22
CA THR A 458 -36.84 9.61 -8.23
C THR A 458 -36.27 10.91 -8.80
N HIS A 459 -35.66 10.84 -9.98
CA HIS A 459 -34.90 11.92 -10.64
C HIS A 459 -33.72 12.46 -9.79
N GLN A 460 -33.27 11.71 -8.78
CA GLN A 460 -32.12 12.09 -7.99
C GLN A 460 -30.80 11.69 -8.67
N VAL A 461 -29.81 12.55 -8.54
CA VAL A 461 -28.40 12.21 -8.76
C VAL A 461 -27.87 11.69 -7.44
N VAL A 462 -27.41 10.44 -7.43
CA VAL A 462 -26.91 9.75 -6.24
C VAL A 462 -25.47 9.35 -6.50
N LEU A 463 -24.56 9.86 -5.68
CA LEU A 463 -23.17 9.41 -5.63
C LEU A 463 -23.04 8.36 -4.54
N TRP A 464 -22.66 7.14 -4.92
CA TRP A 464 -22.42 6.05 -3.99
C TRP A 464 -20.95 6.04 -3.59
N CYS A 465 -20.69 6.06 -2.28
CA CYS A 465 -19.36 6.00 -1.69
C CYS A 465 -19.23 4.77 -0.77
N LEU A 466 -18.00 4.47 -0.34
CA LEU A 466 -17.73 3.32 0.55
C LEU A 466 -18.10 3.59 2.01
N GLY A 467 -17.99 4.84 2.46
CA GLY A 467 -18.26 5.25 3.83
C GLY A 467 -18.22 6.77 4.00
N GLU A 468 -18.43 7.24 5.23
CA GLU A 468 -18.56 8.68 5.54
C GLU A 468 -17.26 9.44 5.29
N ALA A 469 -16.10 8.86 5.63
CA ALA A 469 -14.81 9.52 5.39
C ALA A 469 -14.53 9.66 3.90
N HIS A 470 -14.92 8.66 3.11
CA HIS A 470 -14.82 8.70 1.65
C HIS A 470 -15.78 9.75 1.06
N ALA A 471 -17.03 9.79 1.54
CA ALA A 471 -18.01 10.81 1.16
C ALA A 471 -17.51 12.24 1.42
N ASP A 472 -16.93 12.49 2.59
CA ASP A 472 -16.41 13.81 2.95
C ASP A 472 -15.31 14.27 1.99
N VAL A 473 -14.37 13.37 1.67
CA VAL A 473 -13.29 13.67 0.71
C VAL A 473 -13.85 13.90 -0.70
N ALA A 474 -14.86 13.12 -1.11
CA ALA A 474 -15.53 13.28 -2.40
C ALA A 474 -16.18 14.67 -2.55
N LEU A 475 -16.96 15.08 -1.56
CA LEU A 475 -17.62 16.39 -1.50
C LEU A 475 -16.60 17.53 -1.45
N GLU A 476 -15.51 17.33 -0.71
CA GLU A 476 -14.43 18.29 -0.60
C GLU A 476 -13.68 18.47 -1.93
N ARG A 477 -13.40 17.39 -2.66
CA ARG A 477 -12.83 17.43 -4.02
C ARG A 477 -13.77 18.17 -4.99
N LEU A 478 -15.08 17.89 -4.96
CA LEU A 478 -16.07 18.64 -5.76
C LEU A 478 -16.00 20.14 -5.48
N ARG A 479 -16.00 20.52 -4.20
CA ARG A 479 -16.00 21.92 -3.80
C ARG A 479 -14.69 22.65 -4.13
N HIS A 480 -13.55 22.07 -3.79
CA HIS A 480 -12.27 22.76 -3.84
C HIS A 480 -11.51 22.55 -5.15
N ARG A 481 -11.51 21.33 -5.71
CA ARG A 481 -10.78 21.02 -6.94
C ARG A 481 -11.62 21.33 -8.18
N TYR A 482 -12.91 20.98 -8.16
CA TYR A 482 -13.80 21.18 -9.32
C TYR A 482 -14.65 22.46 -9.23
N GLY A 483 -14.66 23.12 -8.07
CA GLY A 483 -15.37 24.38 -7.88
C GLY A 483 -16.89 24.23 -8.02
N VAL A 484 -17.42 23.08 -7.59
CA VAL A 484 -18.85 22.73 -7.61
C VAL A 484 -19.35 22.63 -6.17
N GLN A 485 -20.28 23.49 -5.79
CA GLN A 485 -20.98 23.37 -4.51
C GLN A 485 -22.25 22.54 -4.67
N VAL A 486 -22.42 21.57 -3.77
CA VAL A 486 -23.57 20.66 -3.75
C VAL A 486 -24.22 20.68 -2.38
N ASP A 487 -25.55 20.56 -2.36
CA ASP A 487 -26.35 20.34 -1.16
C ASP A 487 -26.74 18.86 -1.06
N LEU A 488 -26.65 18.30 0.14
CA LEU A 488 -27.15 16.96 0.42
C LEU A 488 -28.66 17.00 0.62
N VAL A 489 -29.38 16.15 -0.11
CA VAL A 489 -30.82 15.97 0.04
C VAL A 489 -31.16 14.56 0.54
N PRO A 490 -32.31 14.33 1.19
CA PRO A 490 -32.69 12.99 1.60
C PRO A 490 -32.77 12.03 0.40
N HIS A 491 -32.05 10.91 0.48
CA HIS A 491 -32.12 9.84 -0.51
C HIS A 491 -33.51 9.19 -0.51
N LYS A 492 -34.14 9.10 -1.68
CA LYS A 492 -35.47 8.52 -1.87
C LYS A 492 -35.33 7.12 -2.43
N VAL A 493 -36.13 6.19 -1.90
CA VAL A 493 -36.25 4.83 -2.44
C VAL A 493 -37.53 4.74 -3.26
N SER A 494 -37.43 4.24 -4.50
CA SER A 494 -38.57 3.98 -5.36
C SER A 494 -39.43 2.85 -4.83
N LEU A 495 -40.48 3.19 -4.10
CA LEU A 495 -41.43 2.20 -3.60
C LEU A 495 -42.24 1.62 -4.77
N ARG A 496 -42.39 0.30 -4.80
CA ARG A 496 -43.28 -0.42 -5.70
C ARG A 496 -44.42 -1.01 -4.88
N GLU A 497 -45.66 -0.79 -5.32
CA GLU A 497 -46.84 -1.36 -4.69
C GLU A 497 -47.35 -2.58 -5.48
N THR A 498 -47.89 -3.57 -4.78
CA THR A 498 -48.55 -4.74 -5.38
C THR A 498 -49.82 -5.07 -4.60
N PHE A 499 -50.77 -5.75 -5.24
CA PHE A 499 -52.00 -6.19 -4.57
C PHE A 499 -51.70 -7.29 -3.56
N GLY A 500 -52.06 -7.08 -2.29
CA GLY A 500 -51.83 -8.05 -1.20
C GLY A 500 -52.73 -9.28 -1.23
N ALA A 501 -53.76 -9.29 -2.07
CA ALA A 501 -54.63 -10.43 -2.31
C ALA A 501 -55.10 -10.44 -3.77
N GLY A 502 -55.43 -11.62 -4.29
CA GLY A 502 -56.08 -11.75 -5.59
C GLY A 502 -57.44 -11.05 -5.61
N PRO A 503 -57.95 -10.68 -6.80
CA PRO A 503 -59.26 -10.05 -6.91
C PRO A 503 -60.32 -10.94 -6.25
N PRO A 504 -61.23 -10.39 -5.42
CA PRO A 504 -62.32 -11.17 -4.85
C PRO A 504 -63.22 -11.68 -5.99
N GLY A 505 -63.12 -12.97 -6.32
CA GLY A 505 -64.07 -13.67 -7.19
C GLY A 505 -63.58 -14.08 -8.58
N VAL A 506 -62.46 -14.79 -8.69
CA VAL A 506 -62.27 -15.74 -9.82
C VAL A 506 -62.26 -17.16 -9.26
N ALA A 507 -63.44 -17.60 -8.81
CA ALA A 507 -63.74 -19.03 -8.75
C ALA A 507 -63.85 -19.50 -10.21
N GLY A 508 -63.08 -20.52 -10.57
CA GLY A 508 -62.95 -20.98 -11.95
C GLY A 508 -64.29 -21.32 -12.62
N THR A 509 -64.38 -20.94 -13.89
CA THR A 509 -65.01 -21.70 -14.97
C THR A 509 -64.23 -21.47 -16.24
#